data_AF-A0A5E7BVW0-F1
#
_entry.id   AF-A0A5E7BVW0-F1
#
_cell.length_a   1.000
_cell.length_b   1.000
_cell.length_c   1.000
_cell.angle_alpha   90.00
_cell.angle_beta   90.00
_cell.angle_gamma   90.00
#
_symmetry.space_group_name_H-M   'P 1'
#
loop_
_entity.id
_entity.type
_entity.pdbx_description
1 polymer ?
#
loop_
_entity_poly.entity_id
_entity_poly.type
_entity_poly.pdbx_seq_one_letter_code
_entity_poly.pdbx_strand_id
1 'polypeptide(L)'
;MSVDYALELAANKQRFRDHPGEVMGQLAFAHPFLDGNGRTILLVFMELCYRARFAIDWSKTGKDGYLRALSEEIREPRERHLDTYLKPFIVDISSRDEWPETISGIKGLDGLDKEGITYESLDNPDVQQIYRTYRTKLHDTREASDSDD
;
A
#
# COMPACT_ATOMS: atom_id res chain seq x y z
N MET A 1 3.20 0.48 -15.38
CA MET A 1 3.86 0.98 -14.14
C MET A 1 3.45 0.09 -12.97
N SER A 2 4.09 0.20 -11.80
CA SER A 2 3.81 -0.70 -10.66
C SER A 2 2.34 -0.66 -10.19
N VAL A 3 1.67 0.51 -10.28
CA VAL A 3 0.22 0.62 -10.03
C VAL A 3 -0.60 -0.19 -11.03
N ASP A 4 -0.32 -0.06 -12.33
CA ASP A 4 -1.06 -0.81 -13.37
C ASP A 4 -0.91 -2.32 -13.16
N TYR A 5 0.31 -2.76 -12.83
CA TYR A 5 0.60 -4.16 -12.55
C TYR A 5 -0.11 -4.66 -11.28
N ALA A 6 -0.17 -3.85 -10.22
CA ALA A 6 -0.96 -4.18 -9.03
C ALA A 6 -2.45 -4.37 -9.35
N LEU A 7 -3.02 -3.51 -10.20
CA LEU A 7 -4.42 -3.63 -10.63
C LEU A 7 -4.66 -4.85 -11.52
N GLU A 8 -3.71 -5.19 -12.41
CA GLU A 8 -3.75 -6.41 -13.20
C GLU A 8 -3.74 -7.67 -12.33
N LEU A 9 -2.85 -7.72 -11.33
CA LEU A 9 -2.80 -8.79 -10.36
C LEU A 9 -4.12 -8.92 -9.57
N ALA A 10 -4.67 -7.79 -9.11
CA ALA A 10 -5.94 -7.75 -8.38
C ALA A 10 -7.16 -8.15 -9.22
N ALA A 11 -7.10 -8.00 -10.54
CA ALA A 11 -8.18 -8.38 -11.45
C ALA A 11 -8.43 -9.90 -11.45
N ASN A 12 -7.38 -10.71 -11.22
CA ASN A 12 -7.53 -12.13 -10.97
C ASN A 12 -7.88 -12.38 -9.50
N LYS A 13 -9.19 -12.43 -9.20
CA LYS A 13 -9.73 -12.53 -7.84
C LYS A 13 -9.17 -13.70 -7.02
N GLN A 14 -9.01 -14.86 -7.64
CA GLN A 14 -8.48 -16.05 -6.96
C GLN A 14 -7.01 -15.84 -6.59
N ARG A 15 -6.19 -15.45 -7.58
CA ARG A 15 -4.77 -15.16 -7.34
C ARG A 15 -4.61 -14.06 -6.29
N PHE A 16 -5.42 -13.02 -6.36
CA PHE A 16 -5.33 -11.90 -5.42
C PHE A 16 -5.66 -12.33 -3.99
N ARG A 17 -6.68 -13.16 -3.80
CA ARG A 17 -6.97 -13.73 -2.48
C ARG A 17 -5.83 -14.64 -1.99
N ASP A 18 -5.19 -15.38 -2.89
CA ASP A 18 -4.08 -16.28 -2.54
C ASP A 18 -2.74 -15.52 -2.32
N HIS A 19 -2.62 -14.32 -2.90
CA HIS A 19 -1.42 -13.46 -2.90
C HIS A 19 -1.75 -11.98 -2.63
N PRO A 20 -2.36 -11.64 -1.48
CA PRO A 20 -2.77 -10.27 -1.18
C PRO A 20 -1.58 -9.34 -0.93
N GLY A 21 -0.48 -9.88 -0.40
CA GLY A 21 0.76 -9.16 -0.15
C GLY A 21 1.46 -8.73 -1.43
N GLU A 22 1.42 -9.56 -2.48
CA GLU A 22 1.98 -9.21 -3.81
C GLU A 22 1.34 -7.90 -4.33
N VAL A 23 0.01 -7.80 -4.27
CA VAL A 23 -0.73 -6.60 -4.72
C VAL A 23 -0.43 -5.39 -3.83
N MET A 24 -0.46 -5.56 -2.51
CA MET A 24 -0.16 -4.47 -1.56
C MET A 24 1.28 -3.97 -1.72
N GLY A 25 2.24 -4.88 -1.91
CA GLY A 25 3.64 -4.56 -2.12
C GLY A 25 3.86 -3.72 -3.38
N GLN A 26 3.20 -4.07 -4.49
CA GLN A 26 3.25 -3.27 -5.72
C GLN A 26 2.62 -1.88 -5.53
N LEU A 27 1.46 -1.78 -4.87
CA LEU A 27 0.87 -0.47 -4.58
C LEU A 27 1.79 0.40 -3.71
N ALA A 28 2.39 -0.18 -2.67
CA ALA A 28 3.32 0.51 -1.78
C ALA A 28 4.63 0.92 -2.45
N PHE A 29 5.16 0.08 -3.34
CA PHE A 29 6.37 0.37 -4.13
C PHE A 29 6.16 1.57 -5.06
N ALA A 30 4.98 1.72 -5.65
CA ALA A 30 4.68 2.84 -6.54
C ALA A 30 4.74 4.22 -5.86
N HIS A 31 4.45 4.28 -4.56
CA HIS A 31 4.50 5.47 -3.70
C HIS A 31 4.13 6.82 -4.39
N PRO A 32 2.93 6.94 -4.98
CA PRO A 32 2.63 8.00 -5.96
C PRO A 32 2.38 9.40 -5.37
N PHE A 33 2.16 9.52 -4.06
CA PHE A 33 1.84 10.79 -3.39
C PHE A 33 3.04 11.34 -2.58
N LEU A 34 3.03 12.64 -2.28
CA LEU A 34 4.04 13.26 -1.41
C LEU A 34 3.87 12.88 0.07
N ASP A 35 2.62 12.80 0.52
CA ASP A 35 2.23 12.27 1.84
C ASP A 35 0.92 11.49 1.68
N GLY A 36 0.59 10.67 2.68
CA GLY A 36 -0.68 9.95 2.74
C GLY A 36 -0.72 8.66 1.95
N ASN A 37 0.41 8.20 1.37
CA ASN A 37 0.49 6.94 0.65
C ASN A 37 -0.10 5.78 1.45
N GLY A 38 0.29 5.61 2.71
CA GLY A 38 -0.22 4.53 3.55
C GLY A 38 -1.75 4.53 3.68
N ARG A 39 -2.37 5.69 3.95
CA ARG A 39 -3.83 5.83 4.09
C ARG A 39 -4.55 5.56 2.77
N THR A 40 -4.08 6.20 1.69
CA THR A 40 -4.73 6.09 0.38
C THR A 40 -4.60 4.67 -0.19
N ILE A 41 -3.41 4.09 -0.13
CA ILE A 41 -3.15 2.73 -0.64
C ILE A 41 -3.96 1.70 0.14
N LEU A 42 -4.07 1.83 1.46
CA LEU A 42 -4.86 0.91 2.29
C LEU A 42 -6.35 0.92 1.88
N LEU A 43 -6.94 2.11 1.65
CA LEU A 43 -8.32 2.22 1.18
C LEU A 43 -8.53 1.63 -0.21
N VAL A 44 -7.60 1.91 -1.14
CA VAL A 44 -7.65 1.33 -2.50
C VAL A 44 -7.57 -0.20 -2.41
N PHE A 45 -6.64 -0.72 -1.62
CA PHE A 45 -6.47 -2.15 -1.40
C PHE A 45 -7.75 -2.79 -0.83
N MET A 46 -8.37 -2.18 0.19
CA MET A 46 -9.63 -2.66 0.77
C MET A 46 -10.77 -2.72 -0.26
N GLU A 47 -10.90 -1.72 -1.13
CA GLU A 47 -11.88 -1.75 -2.23
C GLU A 47 -11.58 -2.87 -3.24
N LEU A 48 -10.32 -3.11 -3.56
CA LEU A 48 -9.93 -4.23 -4.42
C LEU A 48 -10.31 -5.57 -3.77
N CYS A 49 -9.99 -5.77 -2.48
CA CYS A 49 -10.35 -6.99 -1.74
C CYS A 49 -11.86 -7.22 -1.79
N TYR A 50 -12.66 -6.18 -1.53
CA TYR A 50 -14.12 -6.25 -1.59
C TYR A 50 -14.63 -6.70 -2.97
N ARG A 51 -14.08 -6.19 -4.07
CA ARG A 51 -14.42 -6.63 -5.44
C ARG A 51 -14.05 -8.09 -5.71
N ALA A 52 -13.04 -8.59 -5.00
CA ALA A 52 -12.63 -9.98 -4.95
C ALA A 52 -13.34 -10.83 -3.88
N ARG A 53 -14.36 -10.27 -3.20
CA ARG A 53 -15.20 -10.94 -2.18
C ARG A 53 -14.43 -11.40 -0.94
N PHE A 54 -13.40 -10.66 -0.54
CA PHE A 54 -12.70 -10.87 0.73
C PHE A 54 -12.32 -9.56 1.39
N ALA A 55 -11.90 -9.63 2.65
CA ALA A 55 -11.29 -8.54 3.38
C ALA A 55 -10.12 -9.07 4.22
N ILE A 56 -9.30 -8.15 4.71
CA ILE A 56 -8.33 -8.43 5.77
C ILE A 56 -8.94 -7.93 7.08
N ASP A 57 -8.98 -8.80 8.09
CA ASP A 57 -9.37 -8.44 9.45
C ASP A 57 -8.24 -7.64 10.12
N TRP A 58 -8.16 -6.35 9.75
CA TRP A 58 -7.14 -5.43 10.24
C TRP A 58 -7.15 -5.28 11.76
N SER A 59 -8.28 -5.56 12.43
CA SER A 59 -8.40 -5.51 13.90
C SER A 59 -7.50 -6.52 14.62
N LYS A 60 -7.14 -7.61 13.92
CA LYS A 60 -6.23 -8.67 14.38
C LYS A 60 -4.80 -8.50 13.88
N THR A 61 -4.55 -7.48 13.06
CA THR A 61 -3.19 -7.10 12.64
C THR A 61 -2.58 -6.11 13.64
N GLY A 62 -1.29 -5.83 13.48
CA GLY A 62 -0.58 -4.82 14.25
C GLY A 62 0.34 -4.02 13.35
N LYS A 63 0.37 -2.70 13.53
CA LYS A 63 1.15 -1.75 12.72
C LYS A 63 2.58 -2.21 12.46
N ASP A 64 3.34 -2.54 13.51
CA ASP A 64 4.75 -2.90 13.38
C ASP A 64 4.98 -4.22 12.64
N GLY A 65 4.08 -5.19 12.83
CA GLY A 65 4.13 -6.48 12.12
C GLY A 65 3.84 -6.29 10.64
N TYR A 66 2.79 -5.53 10.32
CA TYR A 66 2.42 -5.19 8.95
C TYR A 66 3.53 -4.40 8.24
N LEU A 67 4.04 -3.33 8.86
CA LEU A 67 5.08 -2.49 8.23
C LEU A 67 6.38 -3.26 8.02
N ARG A 68 6.75 -4.17 8.92
CA ARG A 68 7.90 -5.06 8.76
C ARG A 68 7.71 -5.98 7.55
N ALA A 69 6.59 -6.71 7.51
CA ALA A 69 6.30 -7.63 6.42
C ALA A 69 6.20 -6.90 5.06
N LEU A 70 5.59 -5.71 5.03
CA LEU A 70 5.54 -4.87 3.84
C LEU A 70 6.92 -4.41 3.37
N SER A 71 7.79 -4.03 4.32
CA SER A 71 9.16 -3.62 4.00
C SER A 71 9.98 -4.78 3.43
N GLU A 72 9.77 -5.98 3.95
CA GLU A 72 10.40 -7.21 3.46
C GLU A 72 9.85 -7.61 2.09
N GLU A 73 8.54 -7.50 1.86
CA GLU A 73 7.91 -7.73 0.55
C GLU A 73 8.47 -6.79 -0.53
N ILE A 74 8.65 -5.51 -0.22
CA ILE A 74 9.23 -4.54 -1.16
C ILE A 74 10.69 -4.89 -1.47
N ARG A 75 11.45 -5.39 -0.49
CA ARG A 75 12.86 -5.78 -0.66
C ARG A 75 13.02 -7.09 -1.43
N GLU A 76 12.16 -8.07 -1.14
CA GLU A 76 12.25 -9.46 -1.57
C GLU A 76 10.86 -9.98 -2.02
N PRO A 77 10.28 -9.44 -3.11
CA PRO A 77 8.90 -9.74 -3.51
C PRO A 77 8.64 -11.20 -3.92
N ARG A 78 9.69 -12.01 -4.09
CA ARG A 78 9.56 -13.43 -4.43
C ARG A 78 9.32 -14.31 -3.20
N GLU A 79 9.69 -13.83 -2.01
CA GLU A 79 9.61 -14.58 -0.75
C GLU A 79 8.22 -14.47 -0.09
N ARG A 80 7.36 -13.58 -0.58
CA ARG A 80 5.95 -13.47 -0.19
C ARG A 80 5.77 -13.26 1.33
N HIS A 81 6.63 -12.42 1.90
CA HIS A 81 6.64 -12.07 3.31
C HIS A 81 5.29 -11.48 3.74
N LEU A 82 4.72 -10.59 2.93
CA LEU A 82 3.45 -9.96 3.25
C LEU A 82 2.24 -10.87 3.01
N ASP A 83 2.31 -11.78 2.02
CA ASP A 83 1.28 -12.82 1.88
C ASP A 83 1.20 -13.69 3.14
N THR A 84 2.36 -14.12 3.64
CA THR A 84 2.47 -14.97 4.83
C THR A 84 1.88 -14.27 6.05
N TYR A 85 2.15 -12.96 6.17
CA TYR A 85 1.59 -12.15 7.24
C TYR A 85 0.06 -11.96 7.13
N LEU A 86 -0.47 -11.69 5.93
CA LEU A 86 -1.88 -11.33 5.75
C LEU A 86 -2.84 -12.53 5.67
N LYS A 87 -2.39 -13.68 5.16
CA LYS A 87 -3.21 -14.88 4.96
C LYS A 87 -4.06 -15.31 6.17
N PRO A 88 -3.53 -15.33 7.41
CA PRO A 88 -4.30 -15.70 8.59
C PRO A 88 -5.47 -14.76 8.90
N PHE A 89 -5.48 -13.55 8.34
CA PHE A 89 -6.47 -12.52 8.58
C PHE A 89 -7.46 -12.36 7.42
N ILE A 90 -7.39 -13.20 6.39
CA ILE A 90 -8.36 -13.17 5.29
C ILE A 90 -9.72 -13.65 5.80
N VAL A 91 -10.73 -12.81 5.60
CA VAL A 91 -12.13 -13.12 5.89
C VAL A 91 -13.00 -12.89 4.67
N ASP A 92 -14.17 -13.54 4.62
CA ASP A 92 -15.16 -13.23 3.60
C ASP A 92 -15.87 -11.93 3.94
N ILE A 93 -16.21 -11.16 2.91
CA ILE A 93 -17.00 -9.93 3.06
C ILE A 93 -18.12 -9.93 2.03
N SER A 94 -19.31 -9.56 2.48
CA SER A 94 -20.50 -9.57 1.63
C SER A 94 -21.13 -8.18 1.49
N SER A 95 -20.99 -7.30 2.49
CA SER A 95 -21.50 -5.94 2.46
C SER A 95 -20.43 -4.88 2.71
N ARG A 96 -20.68 -3.67 2.20
CA ARG A 96 -19.90 -2.47 2.54
C ARG A 96 -20.28 -1.89 3.89
N ASP A 97 -21.41 -2.30 4.46
CA ASP A 97 -21.86 -1.81 5.77
C ASP A 97 -20.88 -2.21 6.90
N GLU A 98 -20.04 -3.23 6.66
CA GLU A 98 -18.99 -3.72 7.55
C GLU A 98 -17.72 -2.84 7.53
N TRP A 99 -17.62 -1.90 6.58
CA TRP A 99 -16.42 -1.07 6.38
C TRP A 99 -16.15 -0.06 7.49
N PRO A 100 -17.14 0.69 8.01
CA PRO A 100 -16.87 1.65 9.09
C PRO A 100 -16.24 0.97 10.31
N GLU A 101 -16.72 -0.22 10.67
CA GLU A 101 -16.15 -1.02 11.76
C GLU A 101 -14.75 -1.52 11.42
N THR A 102 -14.55 -2.04 10.20
CA THR A 102 -13.24 -2.51 9.73
C THR A 102 -12.20 -1.39 9.75
N ILE A 103 -12.54 -0.21 9.22
CA ILE A 103 -11.68 0.98 9.17
C ILE A 103 -11.38 1.50 10.57
N SER A 104 -12.39 1.56 11.45
CA SER A 104 -12.20 1.97 12.85
C SER A 104 -11.35 0.98 13.64
N GLY A 105 -11.31 -0.29 13.21
CA GLY A 105 -10.48 -1.33 13.79
C GLY A 105 -9.01 -1.30 13.35
N ILE A 106 -8.62 -0.44 12.40
CA ILE A 106 -7.26 -0.36 11.87
C ILE A 106 -6.35 0.37 12.85
N LYS A 107 -5.84 -0.37 13.83
CA LYS A 107 -4.96 0.17 14.88
C LYS A 107 -3.66 0.72 14.29
N GLY A 108 -3.57 2.04 14.23
CA GLY A 108 -2.37 2.80 13.89
C GLY A 108 -2.00 2.90 12.41
N LEU A 109 -2.87 2.43 11.52
CA LEU A 109 -2.81 2.70 10.07
C LEU A 109 -4.02 3.52 9.58
N ASP A 110 -5.03 3.75 10.42
CA ASP A 110 -6.16 4.65 10.18
C ASP A 110 -5.74 6.13 10.04
N GLY A 111 -4.57 6.48 10.56
CA GLY A 111 -4.03 7.84 10.56
C GLY A 111 -4.64 8.74 11.62
N LEU A 112 -5.40 8.19 12.58
CA LEU A 112 -6.02 8.93 13.68
C LEU A 112 -5.03 9.22 14.82
N ASP A 113 -3.91 8.47 14.91
CA ASP A 113 -2.87 8.69 15.92
C ASP A 113 -2.06 9.98 15.74
N LYS A 114 -2.16 10.65 14.58
CA LYS A 114 -1.34 11.83 14.24
C LYS A 114 -2.15 13.12 14.39
N GLU A 115 -2.15 13.70 15.59
CA GLU A 115 -2.50 15.11 15.75
C GLU A 115 -1.40 16.01 15.14
N GLY A 116 -1.79 17.13 14.52
CA GLY A 116 -0.86 18.19 14.14
C GLY A 116 -0.17 18.08 12.77
N ILE A 117 -0.71 17.31 11.81
CA ILE A 117 -0.22 17.39 10.42
C ILE A 117 -0.58 18.76 9.84
N THR A 118 0.34 19.71 9.96
CA THR A 118 0.25 21.00 9.28
C THR A 118 0.83 20.79 7.89
N TYR A 119 -0.04 20.71 6.89
CA TYR A 119 0.39 20.67 5.50
C TYR A 119 0.95 22.04 5.13
N GLU A 120 2.27 22.16 4.98
CA GLU A 120 2.87 23.35 4.39
C GLU A 120 2.41 23.49 2.93
N SER A 121 2.20 24.73 2.50
CA SER A 121 1.73 25.00 1.13
C SER A 121 2.70 24.42 0.10
N LEU A 122 2.16 23.85 -0.98
CA LEU A 122 2.95 23.43 -2.14
C LEU A 122 3.61 24.62 -2.87
N ASP A 123 3.19 25.85 -2.53
CA ASP A 123 3.85 27.08 -2.97
C ASP A 123 5.10 27.42 -2.15
N ASN A 124 5.35 26.68 -1.04
CA ASN A 124 6.59 26.82 -0.30
C ASN A 124 7.77 26.35 -1.18
N PRO A 125 8.74 27.24 -1.51
CA PRO A 125 9.87 26.88 -2.36
C PRO A 125 10.70 25.72 -1.81
N ASP A 126 10.77 25.55 -0.49
CA ASP A 126 11.49 24.46 0.16
C ASP A 126 10.80 23.11 -0.08
N VAL A 127 9.45 23.07 0.00
CA VAL A 127 8.64 21.88 -0.30
C VAL A 127 8.76 21.51 -1.79
N GLN A 128 8.76 22.49 -2.69
CA GLN A 128 8.95 22.23 -4.11
C GLN A 128 10.35 21.68 -4.44
N GLN A 129 11.37 22.15 -3.72
CA GLN A 129 12.74 21.68 -3.95
C GLN A 129 12.92 20.22 -3.55
N ILE A 130 12.29 19.79 -2.45
CA ILE A 130 12.23 18.39 -2.05
C ILE A 130 11.55 17.58 -3.15
N TYR A 131 10.39 18.03 -3.65
CA TYR A 131 9.64 17.33 -4.68
C TYR A 131 10.41 17.18 -6.01
N ARG A 132 11.07 18.25 -6.46
CA ARG A 132 11.92 18.22 -7.65
C ARG A 132 13.05 17.20 -7.51
N THR A 133 13.71 17.17 -6.35
CA THR A 133 14.80 16.23 -6.06
C THR A 133 14.34 14.78 -6.10
N TYR A 134 13.16 14.47 -5.55
CA TYR A 134 12.58 13.12 -5.64
C TYR A 134 12.26 12.70 -7.08
N ARG A 135 11.66 13.60 -7.88
CA ARG A 135 11.38 13.32 -9.30
C ARG A 135 12.65 13.07 -10.11
N THR A 136 13.71 13.84 -9.89
CA THR A 136 14.99 13.65 -10.58
C THR A 136 15.64 12.32 -10.20
N LYS A 137 15.65 11.95 -8.91
CA LYS A 137 16.18 10.64 -8.47
C LYS A 137 15.43 9.45 -9.09
N LEU A 138 14.10 9.55 -9.23
CA LEU A 138 13.30 8.53 -9.91
C LEU A 138 13.59 8.44 -11.42
N HIS A 139 14.02 9.54 -12.04
CA HIS A 139 14.43 9.57 -13.45
C HIS A 139 15.81 8.93 -13.64
N ASP A 140 16.79 9.29 -12.81
CA ASP A 140 18.16 8.77 -12.89
C ASP A 140 18.23 7.25 -12.60
N THR A 141 17.36 6.76 -11.70
CA THR A 141 17.28 5.31 -11.40
C THR A 141 16.70 4.51 -12.56
N ARG A 142 15.91 5.14 -13.46
CA ARG A 142 15.36 4.52 -14.67
C ARG A 142 16.38 4.48 -15.82
N GLU A 143 17.20 5.51 -15.96
CA GLU A 143 18.26 5.52 -16.99
C GLU A 143 19.41 4.56 -16.65
N ALA A 144 19.74 4.39 -15.37
CA ALA A 144 20.77 3.44 -14.94
C ALA A 144 20.37 1.95 -15.12
N SER A 145 19.07 1.63 -15.17
CA SER A 145 18.60 0.27 -15.43
C SER A 145 18.52 -0.09 -16.92
N ASP A 146 18.49 0.91 -17.80
CA ASP A 146 18.44 0.74 -19.27
C ASP A 146 19.83 0.81 -19.93
N SER A 147 20.91 1.08 -19.16
CA SER A 147 22.28 1.20 -19.67
C SER A 147 23.18 -0.02 -19.44
N ASP A 148 22.65 -1.10 -18.86
CA ASP A 148 23.40 -2.33 -18.53
C ASP A 148 22.96 -3.57 -19.37
N ASP A 149 22.33 -3.36 -20.54
CA ASP A 149 22.10 -4.39 -21.58
C ASP A 149 22.95 -4.13 -22.85
#